data_AF-A0A8H4M1C2-F1
#
_entry.id   AF-A0A8H4M1C2-F1
#
_cell.length_a   1.000
_cell.length_b   1.000
_cell.length_c   1.000
_cell.angle_alpha   90.00
_cell.angle_beta   90.00
_cell.angle_gamma   90.00
#
_symmetry.space_group_name_H-M   'P 1'
#
loop_
_entity.id
_entity.type
_entity.pdbx_description
1 polymer ?
#
loop_
_entity_poly.entity_id
_entity_poly.type
_entity_poly.pdbx_seq_one_letter_code
_entity_poly.pdbx_strand_id
1 'polypeptide(L)'
;MTVVRPRKANFTWQDMHETVSRFIAEDDVFQHGFLKAIFLYHTTDNQGYVESPFKLSAYGNINEVVFASPGYHSRGPIVQASLDGDVPEGPYFLAVGTGALYQAFRLYPDHQLAFTEAAVSDGDGGFRPLPAVTEGAMTKAVAVPSRLYFTLSPDKPLAGLRLGIKDIFDLAGLRTSGGNRAFYNLYPPRNTTAPAIQRLIDAGAIVVGKMGTVQFANGDNPTADWVDFHCPFNPRGDGYQSPGGSSSGPASGIASYEWLDIAVGSDTGGSMRNPAGLQGIYGNRPSTGAVTMEGVLPLCDVLDTAGVFARDAGTLSTVLHAWYQDSERAYKGYPRRLFYSNTSFPDNTTEAGALLEEVVSGIEGFLRVRREVVDTPSRWEETHPSGAPSNITELLNTTYALLTSVHQYKNLALPFFTDYAAEHDGRHPYINPGPRVRWAWGQENGGDTGYEMALRNKTIFKDWWESQGYGVHNEDTCSEGIYIYPYSTGKTHYRDVYTSAPPEPPMGFKDGRIATMAGVPDVVVPVGEVSYASTVSLRTEYMPVTMSLVAARGCDLMLASLGRNLEKAGILKAVGTGSRMYD
;
A
#
# COMPACT_ATOMS: atom_id res chain seq x y z
N MET A 1 -23.45 -7.45 -22.28
CA MET A 1 -23.82 -8.86 -22.06
C MET A 1 -23.40 -9.22 -20.64
N THR A 2 -24.12 -10.11 -19.98
CA THR A 2 -23.76 -10.66 -18.67
C THR A 2 -23.59 -12.16 -18.80
N VAL A 3 -22.44 -12.70 -18.41
CA VAL A 3 -22.25 -14.15 -18.26
C VAL A 3 -22.64 -14.53 -16.83
N VAL A 4 -23.50 -15.52 -16.71
CA VAL A 4 -23.97 -16.06 -15.43
C VAL A 4 -23.66 -17.55 -15.38
N ARG A 5 -23.19 -18.02 -14.22
CA ARG A 5 -22.94 -19.44 -13.93
C ARG A 5 -23.92 -19.93 -12.86
N PRO A 6 -25.11 -20.42 -13.27
CA PRO A 6 -26.09 -21.00 -12.37
C PRO A 6 -25.50 -22.09 -11.47
N ARG A 7 -25.92 -22.09 -10.21
CA ARG A 7 -25.61 -23.15 -9.23
C ARG A 7 -26.66 -24.27 -9.21
N LYS A 8 -27.71 -24.14 -10.02
CA LYS A 8 -28.88 -25.04 -10.06
C LYS A 8 -29.19 -25.39 -11.52
N ALA A 9 -29.69 -26.61 -11.75
CA ALA A 9 -30.13 -27.05 -13.07
C ALA A 9 -31.36 -26.27 -13.57
N ASN A 10 -32.22 -25.80 -12.66
CA ASN A 10 -33.34 -24.91 -12.98
C ASN A 10 -32.97 -23.48 -12.60
N PHE A 11 -33.10 -22.54 -13.53
CA PHE A 11 -32.78 -21.13 -13.34
C PHE A 11 -34.03 -20.27 -13.59
N THR A 12 -34.52 -19.64 -12.52
CA THR A 12 -35.78 -18.89 -12.49
C THR A 12 -35.53 -17.38 -12.54
N TRP A 13 -36.60 -16.58 -12.67
CA TRP A 13 -36.48 -15.14 -12.53
C TRP A 13 -35.95 -14.71 -11.15
N GLN A 14 -36.26 -15.47 -10.09
CA GLN A 14 -35.79 -15.18 -8.74
C GLN A 14 -34.29 -15.41 -8.61
N ASP A 15 -33.76 -16.52 -9.18
CA ASP A 15 -32.32 -16.78 -9.21
C ASP A 15 -31.57 -15.68 -9.98
N MET A 16 -32.18 -15.15 -11.06
CA MET A 16 -31.64 -14.00 -11.77
C MET A 16 -31.63 -12.73 -10.90
N HIS A 17 -32.72 -12.47 -10.16
CA HIS A 17 -32.80 -11.32 -9.26
C HIS A 17 -31.75 -11.37 -8.14
N GLU A 18 -31.53 -12.55 -7.57
CA GLU A 18 -30.48 -12.81 -6.57
C GLU A 18 -29.09 -12.62 -7.18
N THR A 19 -28.87 -13.09 -8.41
CA THR A 19 -27.59 -12.92 -9.13
C THR A 19 -27.29 -11.45 -9.38
N VAL A 20 -28.26 -10.67 -9.88
CA VAL A 20 -28.08 -9.23 -10.13
C VAL A 20 -27.81 -8.48 -8.83
N SER A 21 -28.57 -8.77 -7.78
CA SER A 21 -28.38 -8.14 -6.46
C SER A 21 -26.98 -8.42 -5.92
N ARG A 22 -26.49 -9.66 -6.06
CA ARG A 22 -25.12 -10.03 -5.69
C ARG A 22 -24.08 -9.30 -6.53
N PHE A 23 -24.22 -9.28 -7.85
CA PHE A 23 -23.27 -8.60 -8.74
C PHE A 23 -23.15 -7.12 -8.43
N ILE A 24 -24.25 -6.43 -8.12
CA ILE A 24 -24.22 -5.00 -7.74
C ILE A 24 -23.55 -4.78 -6.38
N ALA A 25 -23.72 -5.72 -5.44
CA ALA A 25 -23.11 -5.62 -4.11
C ALA A 25 -21.60 -5.90 -4.12
N GLU A 26 -21.15 -6.78 -5.02
CA GLU A 26 -19.76 -7.27 -5.08
C GLU A 26 -18.89 -6.53 -6.11
N ASP A 27 -19.49 -5.77 -7.04
CA ASP A 27 -18.79 -5.19 -8.19
C ASP A 27 -19.22 -3.76 -8.52
N ASP A 28 -18.24 -2.93 -8.84
CA ASP A 28 -18.40 -1.52 -9.21
C ASP A 28 -18.28 -1.30 -10.73
N VAL A 29 -18.10 -2.35 -11.53
CA VAL A 29 -18.11 -2.31 -13.01
C VAL A 29 -19.47 -2.71 -13.57
N PHE A 30 -20.10 -3.72 -12.97
CA PHE A 30 -21.42 -4.21 -13.35
C PHE A 30 -22.50 -3.13 -13.16
N GLN A 31 -23.40 -3.05 -14.14
CA GLN A 31 -24.56 -2.17 -14.14
C GLN A 31 -25.68 -2.82 -14.94
N HIS A 32 -26.94 -2.40 -14.70
CA HIS A 32 -28.11 -2.97 -15.37
C HIS A 32 -28.03 -2.95 -16.90
N GLY A 33 -27.27 -2.01 -17.48
CA GLY A 33 -27.04 -1.96 -18.93
C GLY A 33 -26.41 -3.23 -19.52
N PHE A 34 -25.68 -4.02 -18.72
CA PHE A 34 -25.09 -5.29 -19.18
C PHE A 34 -26.14 -6.40 -19.38
N LEU A 35 -27.32 -6.27 -18.78
CA LEU A 35 -28.43 -7.24 -18.84
C LEU A 35 -29.16 -7.28 -20.19
N LYS A 36 -28.83 -6.40 -21.15
CA LYS A 36 -29.40 -6.43 -22.51
C LYS A 36 -29.16 -7.76 -23.24
N ALA A 37 -28.12 -8.49 -22.87
CA ALA A 37 -27.87 -9.84 -23.32
C ALA A 37 -27.34 -10.66 -22.14
N ILE A 38 -27.85 -11.86 -21.94
CA ILE A 38 -27.47 -12.74 -20.83
C ILE A 38 -27.01 -14.06 -21.42
N PHE A 39 -25.85 -14.56 -21.00
CA PHE A 39 -25.40 -15.91 -21.34
C PHE A 39 -25.43 -16.76 -20.08
N LEU A 40 -26.19 -17.85 -20.13
CA LEU A 40 -26.28 -18.85 -19.05
C LEU A 40 -25.37 -20.04 -19.36
N TYR A 41 -24.32 -20.20 -18.56
CA TYR A 41 -23.47 -21.39 -18.62
C TYR A 41 -24.21 -22.59 -18.06
N HIS A 42 -24.17 -23.72 -18.76
CA HIS A 42 -24.65 -24.98 -18.18
C HIS A 42 -23.52 -25.66 -17.40
N THR A 43 -23.72 -25.82 -16.09
CA THR A 43 -22.69 -26.29 -15.16
C THR A 43 -22.94 -27.70 -14.64
N THR A 44 -23.97 -28.40 -15.14
CA THR A 44 -24.39 -29.72 -14.64
C THR A 44 -24.59 -30.73 -15.77
N ASP A 45 -24.37 -32.02 -15.49
CA ASP A 45 -24.52 -33.12 -16.47
C ASP A 45 -25.99 -33.41 -16.88
N ASN A 46 -26.97 -32.85 -16.16
CA ASN A 46 -28.40 -33.09 -16.39
C ASN A 46 -29.02 -32.01 -17.27
N GLN A 47 -30.14 -32.30 -17.95
CA GLN A 47 -30.91 -31.26 -18.64
C GLN A 47 -31.38 -30.17 -17.65
N GLY A 48 -31.22 -28.92 -18.04
CA GLY A 48 -31.64 -27.76 -17.24
C GLY A 48 -32.88 -27.07 -17.80
N TYR A 49 -33.59 -26.32 -16.97
CA TYR A 49 -34.71 -25.48 -17.39
C TYR A 49 -34.45 -24.01 -17.09
N VAL A 50 -34.75 -23.12 -18.05
CA VAL A 50 -34.67 -21.66 -17.89
C VAL A 50 -36.05 -21.03 -17.99
N GLU A 51 -36.43 -20.25 -16.99
CA GLU A 51 -37.63 -19.41 -17.04
C GLU A 51 -37.35 -18.11 -17.82
N SER A 52 -37.51 -18.15 -19.15
CA SER A 52 -37.35 -16.99 -20.04
C SER A 52 -38.72 -16.46 -20.52
N PRO A 53 -38.91 -15.14 -20.69
CA PRO A 53 -37.97 -14.07 -20.33
C PRO A 53 -37.93 -13.83 -18.82
N PHE A 54 -36.78 -13.39 -18.32
CA PHE A 54 -36.64 -12.84 -16.99
C PHE A 54 -37.39 -11.50 -16.94
N LYS A 55 -38.21 -11.31 -15.91
CA LYS A 55 -39.03 -10.10 -15.73
C LYS A 55 -38.18 -8.91 -15.29
N LEU A 56 -37.23 -8.47 -16.12
CA LEU A 56 -36.24 -7.43 -15.80
C LEU A 56 -36.79 -6.00 -15.81
N SER A 57 -38.10 -5.80 -15.96
CA SER A 57 -38.74 -4.48 -15.87
C SER A 57 -38.44 -3.76 -14.55
N ALA A 58 -38.15 -4.51 -13.48
CA ALA A 58 -37.71 -3.97 -12.19
C ALA A 58 -36.35 -3.23 -12.25
N TYR A 59 -35.52 -3.51 -13.27
CA TYR A 59 -34.20 -2.92 -13.45
C TYR A 59 -34.15 -1.87 -14.57
N GLY A 60 -35.31 -1.54 -15.15
CA GLY A 60 -35.47 -0.60 -16.24
C GLY A 60 -36.12 -1.25 -17.47
N ASN A 61 -36.24 -0.47 -18.55
CA ASN A 61 -36.80 -0.95 -19.81
C ASN A 61 -35.75 -1.72 -20.62
N ILE A 62 -35.47 -2.97 -20.22
CA ILE A 62 -34.42 -3.82 -20.78
C ILE A 62 -35.07 -4.88 -21.68
N ASN A 63 -34.80 -4.80 -22.99
CA ASN A 63 -35.09 -5.89 -23.91
C ASN A 63 -33.91 -6.85 -23.87
N GLU A 64 -34.08 -7.97 -23.18
CA GLU A 64 -33.04 -8.98 -23.03
C GLU A 64 -33.03 -9.98 -24.19
N VAL A 65 -31.84 -10.49 -24.49
CA VAL A 65 -31.64 -11.71 -25.28
C VAL A 65 -30.95 -12.73 -24.39
N VAL A 66 -31.58 -13.88 -24.20
CA VAL A 66 -31.05 -14.96 -23.37
C VAL A 66 -30.38 -16.00 -24.26
N PHE A 67 -29.05 -16.06 -24.17
CA PHE A 67 -28.22 -17.13 -24.68
C PHE A 67 -28.07 -18.20 -23.60
N ALA A 68 -28.11 -19.48 -23.97
CA ALA A 68 -27.90 -20.58 -23.04
C ALA A 68 -27.02 -21.65 -23.66
N SER A 69 -26.17 -22.26 -22.84
CA SER A 69 -25.40 -23.44 -23.23
C SER A 69 -26.31 -24.60 -23.67
N PRO A 70 -25.86 -25.46 -24.59
CA PRO A 70 -26.57 -26.68 -24.97
C PRO A 70 -26.96 -27.51 -23.73
N GLY A 71 -28.21 -27.98 -23.69
CA GLY A 71 -28.74 -28.76 -22.56
C GLY A 71 -29.78 -28.02 -21.70
N TYR A 72 -29.91 -26.71 -21.87
CA TYR A 72 -31.02 -25.94 -21.32
C TYR A 72 -32.25 -25.96 -22.25
N HIS A 73 -33.42 -26.15 -21.65
CA HIS A 73 -34.72 -25.99 -22.30
C HIS A 73 -35.49 -24.82 -21.68
N SER A 74 -36.34 -24.15 -22.47
CA SER A 74 -37.21 -23.09 -21.97
C SER A 74 -38.57 -23.12 -22.65
N ARG A 75 -39.62 -22.62 -21.96
CA ARG A 75 -40.90 -22.30 -22.59
C ARG A 75 -40.86 -20.99 -23.40
N GLY A 76 -39.95 -20.08 -23.06
CA GLY A 76 -39.76 -18.80 -23.73
C GLY A 76 -38.59 -18.81 -24.72
N PRO A 77 -38.37 -17.69 -25.43
CA PRO A 77 -37.28 -17.59 -26.39
C PRO A 77 -35.93 -17.64 -25.68
N ILE A 78 -35.11 -18.61 -26.08
CA ILE A 78 -33.68 -18.68 -25.76
C ILE A 78 -32.90 -18.99 -27.04
N VAL A 79 -31.67 -18.49 -27.13
CA VAL A 79 -30.74 -18.79 -28.22
C VAL A 79 -29.71 -19.77 -27.69
N GLN A 80 -29.65 -20.97 -28.29
CA GLN A 80 -28.61 -21.94 -27.94
C GLN A 80 -27.26 -21.43 -28.48
N ALA A 81 -26.28 -21.30 -27.59
CA ALA A 81 -24.95 -20.81 -27.93
C ALA A 81 -23.88 -21.42 -27.01
N SER A 82 -22.66 -21.47 -27.49
CA SER A 82 -21.48 -21.91 -26.73
C SER A 82 -20.47 -20.78 -26.66
N LEU A 83 -19.70 -20.76 -25.58
CA LEU A 83 -18.54 -19.88 -25.45
C LEU A 83 -17.27 -20.71 -25.58
N ASP A 84 -16.26 -20.14 -26.24
CA ASP A 84 -14.95 -20.75 -26.34
C ASP A 84 -14.21 -20.58 -25.01
N GLY A 85 -13.78 -21.70 -24.42
CA GLY A 85 -13.04 -21.73 -23.16
C GLY A 85 -13.91 -21.58 -21.91
N ASP A 86 -13.26 -21.28 -20.79
CA ASP A 86 -13.88 -21.12 -19.49
C ASP A 86 -14.04 -19.63 -19.15
N VAL A 87 -15.14 -19.01 -19.60
CA VAL A 87 -15.37 -17.56 -19.43
C VAL A 87 -15.96 -17.26 -18.04
N PRO A 88 -15.29 -16.48 -17.17
CA PRO A 88 -15.78 -16.16 -15.84
C PRO A 88 -17.15 -15.48 -15.85
N GLU A 89 -17.88 -15.55 -14.75
CA GLU A 89 -19.12 -14.78 -14.60
C GLU A 89 -18.84 -13.27 -14.57
N GLY A 90 -19.81 -12.45 -14.98
CA GLY A 90 -19.70 -10.99 -14.93
C GLY A 90 -20.10 -10.26 -16.20
N PRO A 91 -19.84 -8.94 -16.27
CA PRO A 91 -20.19 -8.10 -17.41
C PRO A 91 -19.24 -8.31 -18.60
N TYR A 92 -19.70 -8.24 -19.83
CA TYR A 92 -18.87 -8.32 -21.04
C TYR A 92 -19.41 -7.43 -22.16
N PHE A 93 -18.51 -6.93 -23.01
CA PHE A 93 -18.87 -6.37 -24.31
C PHE A 93 -18.88 -7.49 -25.35
N LEU A 94 -20.02 -7.68 -26.01
CA LEU A 94 -20.20 -8.65 -27.09
C LEU A 94 -20.07 -7.91 -28.44
N ALA A 95 -19.08 -8.28 -29.24
CA ALA A 95 -18.98 -7.86 -30.63
C ALA A 95 -19.91 -8.71 -31.49
N VAL A 96 -21.15 -8.24 -31.70
CA VAL A 96 -22.22 -9.01 -32.37
C VAL A 96 -21.82 -9.54 -33.75
N GLY A 97 -20.97 -8.82 -34.50
CA GLY A 97 -20.52 -9.24 -35.83
C GLY A 97 -19.54 -10.42 -35.83
N THR A 98 -18.80 -10.65 -34.73
CA THR A 98 -17.81 -11.72 -34.62
C THR A 98 -18.13 -12.76 -33.55
N GLY A 99 -19.04 -12.44 -32.63
CA GLY A 99 -19.30 -13.25 -31.43
C GLY A 99 -18.27 -13.09 -30.31
N ALA A 100 -17.22 -12.28 -30.53
CA ALA A 100 -16.14 -12.13 -29.54
C ALA A 100 -16.61 -11.41 -28.27
N LEU A 101 -16.11 -11.88 -27.12
CA LEU A 101 -16.33 -11.26 -25.82
C LEU A 101 -15.09 -10.52 -25.35
N TYR A 102 -15.32 -9.33 -24.81
CA TYR A 102 -14.29 -8.51 -24.18
C TYR A 102 -14.70 -8.21 -22.74
N GLN A 103 -13.78 -8.42 -21.81
CA GLN A 103 -13.97 -8.01 -20.42
C GLN A 103 -14.27 -6.52 -20.33
N ALA A 104 -15.23 -6.17 -19.49
CA ALA A 104 -15.56 -4.81 -19.16
C ALA A 104 -14.57 -4.27 -18.11
N PHE A 105 -14.07 -3.08 -18.40
CA PHE A 105 -13.28 -2.28 -17.46
C PHE A 105 -14.03 -0.98 -17.19
N ARG A 106 -14.03 -0.54 -15.94
CA ARG A 106 -14.45 0.81 -15.60
C ARG A 106 -13.24 1.74 -15.60
N LEU A 107 -13.40 2.91 -16.21
CA LEU A 107 -12.36 3.94 -16.22
C LEU A 107 -12.63 4.92 -15.08
N TYR A 108 -11.74 4.93 -14.10
CA TYR A 108 -11.78 5.87 -12.98
C TYR A 108 -10.84 7.05 -13.21
N PRO A 109 -11.25 8.30 -12.88
CA PRO A 109 -10.36 9.45 -12.92
C PRO A 109 -9.39 9.46 -11.74
N ASP A 110 -8.09 9.57 -12.01
CA ASP A 110 -7.04 9.83 -11.01
C ASP A 110 -7.02 11.32 -10.62
N HIS A 111 -8.00 11.74 -9.82
CA HIS A 111 -8.13 13.15 -9.39
C HIS A 111 -7.09 13.60 -8.35
N GLN A 112 -6.30 12.69 -7.78
CA GLN A 112 -5.25 13.00 -6.80
C GLN A 112 -3.86 12.99 -7.40
N LEU A 113 -3.75 12.66 -8.69
CA LEU A 113 -2.46 12.46 -9.36
C LEU A 113 -1.62 11.40 -8.63
N ALA A 114 -2.28 10.38 -8.09
CA ALA A 114 -1.64 9.30 -7.34
C ALA A 114 -0.93 8.32 -8.27
N PHE A 115 -1.32 8.24 -9.55
CA PHE A 115 -0.74 7.35 -10.55
C PHE A 115 0.24 8.07 -11.46
N THR A 116 1.44 7.51 -11.59
CA THR A 116 2.39 7.90 -12.63
C THR A 116 1.94 7.34 -13.98
N GLU A 117 1.51 6.08 -14.00
CA GLU A 117 1.08 5.36 -15.21
C GLU A 117 0.03 4.31 -14.86
N ALA A 118 -1.12 4.34 -15.52
CA ALA A 118 -2.13 3.29 -15.38
C ALA A 118 -1.72 2.05 -16.22
N ALA A 119 -2.01 0.86 -15.70
CA ALA A 119 -1.58 -0.40 -16.30
C ALA A 119 -2.79 -1.28 -16.66
N VAL A 120 -2.68 -1.99 -17.77
CA VAL A 120 -3.57 -3.09 -18.13
C VAL A 120 -2.75 -4.30 -18.55
N SER A 121 -3.27 -5.50 -18.31
CA SER A 121 -2.61 -6.74 -18.77
C SER A 121 -2.43 -6.74 -20.29
N ASP A 122 -1.31 -7.26 -20.76
CA ASP A 122 -1.07 -7.53 -22.19
C ASP A 122 -1.62 -8.88 -22.66
N GLY A 123 -2.05 -9.75 -21.74
CA GLY A 123 -2.51 -11.11 -22.01
C GLY A 123 -1.44 -12.20 -21.87
N ASP A 124 -0.16 -11.81 -21.77
CA ASP A 124 1.01 -12.70 -21.81
C ASP A 124 1.85 -12.63 -20.52
N GLY A 125 1.23 -12.21 -19.42
CA GLY A 125 1.86 -12.11 -18.10
C GLY A 125 2.58 -10.78 -17.84
N GLY A 126 2.56 -9.85 -18.80
CA GLY A 126 3.07 -8.51 -18.67
C GLY A 126 1.96 -7.45 -18.63
N PHE A 127 2.40 -6.21 -18.77
CA PHE A 127 1.55 -5.03 -18.70
C PHE A 127 1.89 -4.05 -19.81
N ARG A 128 0.89 -3.27 -20.20
CA ARG A 128 1.06 -2.12 -21.09
C ARG A 128 0.43 -0.87 -20.48
N PRO A 129 0.96 0.33 -20.79
CA PRO A 129 0.33 1.57 -20.37
C PRO A 129 -1.09 1.66 -20.94
N LEU A 130 -2.00 2.28 -20.18
CA LEU A 130 -3.32 2.67 -20.68
C LEU A 130 -3.27 4.09 -21.27
N PRO A 131 -3.33 4.28 -22.60
CA PRO A 131 -3.34 5.60 -23.21
C PRO A 131 -4.76 6.19 -23.22
N ALA A 132 -5.37 6.34 -22.04
CA ALA A 132 -6.71 6.89 -21.90
C ALA A 132 -6.76 8.02 -20.87
N VAL A 133 -7.60 9.00 -21.15
CA VAL A 133 -7.92 10.11 -20.27
C VAL A 133 -9.42 10.15 -20.06
N THR A 134 -9.85 10.38 -18.83
CA THR A 134 -11.23 10.68 -18.48
C THR A 134 -11.46 12.19 -18.50
N GLU A 135 -12.71 12.63 -18.47
CA GLU A 135 -13.04 14.05 -18.31
C GLU A 135 -12.48 14.60 -16.98
N GLY A 136 -11.85 15.78 -17.01
CA GLY A 136 -11.23 16.42 -15.85
C GLY A 136 -9.92 17.14 -16.19
N ALA A 137 -9.49 18.04 -15.31
CA ALA A 137 -8.23 18.75 -15.48
C ALA A 137 -7.06 17.84 -15.07
N MET A 138 -6.17 17.52 -16.02
CA MET A 138 -4.94 16.73 -15.81
C MET A 138 -5.17 15.30 -15.28
N THR A 139 -6.38 14.74 -15.39
CA THR A 139 -6.71 13.41 -14.86
C THR A 139 -6.36 12.30 -15.84
N LYS A 140 -5.63 11.29 -15.34
CA LYS A 140 -5.43 10.02 -16.07
C LYS A 140 -6.64 9.12 -15.84
N ALA A 141 -6.96 8.25 -16.80
CA ALA A 141 -7.88 7.16 -16.57
C ALA A 141 -7.13 5.97 -15.96
N VAL A 142 -7.71 5.34 -14.93
CA VAL A 142 -7.28 4.02 -14.44
C VAL A 142 -8.35 3.02 -14.85
N ALA A 143 -7.97 2.02 -15.65
CA ALA A 143 -8.88 0.93 -16.00
C ALA A 143 -8.86 -0.12 -14.90
N VAL A 144 -10.04 -0.44 -14.35
CA VAL A 144 -10.18 -1.52 -13.39
C VAL A 144 -11.16 -2.58 -13.92
N PRO A 145 -10.79 -3.87 -13.89
CA PRO A 145 -11.69 -4.93 -14.32
C PRO A 145 -12.79 -5.18 -13.29
N SER A 146 -13.88 -5.81 -13.74
CA SER A 146 -14.91 -6.32 -12.82
C SER A 146 -14.31 -7.32 -11.84
N ARG A 147 -14.69 -7.20 -10.57
CA ARG A 147 -14.31 -8.13 -9.50
C ARG A 147 -14.88 -9.53 -9.72
N LEU A 148 -15.99 -9.63 -10.44
CA LEU A 148 -16.70 -10.89 -10.73
C LEU A 148 -15.89 -11.87 -11.57
N TYR A 149 -14.87 -11.40 -12.30
CA TYR A 149 -13.98 -12.28 -13.05
C TYR A 149 -13.05 -13.10 -12.16
N PHE A 150 -12.95 -12.76 -10.87
CA PHE A 150 -11.97 -13.33 -9.96
C PHE A 150 -12.69 -14.04 -8.83
N THR A 151 -12.34 -15.31 -8.62
CA THR A 151 -12.90 -16.14 -7.56
C THR A 151 -11.84 -16.38 -6.49
N LEU A 152 -12.17 -16.03 -5.25
CA LEU A 152 -11.35 -16.35 -4.09
C LEU A 152 -11.21 -17.86 -3.93
N SER A 153 -9.97 -18.31 -3.73
CA SER A 153 -9.64 -19.70 -3.42
C SER A 153 -8.45 -19.74 -2.46
N PRO A 154 -8.17 -20.89 -1.81
CA PRO A 154 -6.96 -21.04 -0.98
C PRO A 154 -5.66 -20.70 -1.72
N ASP A 155 -5.58 -21.00 -3.02
CA ASP A 155 -4.41 -20.71 -3.85
C ASP A 155 -4.36 -19.25 -4.34
N LYS A 156 -5.51 -18.57 -4.36
CA LYS A 156 -5.64 -17.16 -4.76
C LYS A 156 -6.34 -16.35 -3.67
N PRO A 157 -5.71 -16.19 -2.49
CA PRO A 157 -6.33 -15.52 -1.36
C PRO A 157 -6.56 -14.02 -1.58
N LEU A 158 -5.94 -13.43 -2.61
CA LEU A 158 -6.07 -12.02 -2.98
C LEU A 158 -6.90 -11.81 -4.25
N ALA A 159 -7.56 -12.86 -4.75
CA ALA A 159 -8.37 -12.77 -5.96
C ALA A 159 -9.40 -11.63 -5.86
N GLY A 160 -9.39 -10.74 -6.85
CA GLY A 160 -10.31 -9.62 -6.92
C GLY A 160 -9.79 -8.35 -6.25
N LEU A 161 -8.76 -8.40 -5.39
CA LEU A 161 -8.17 -7.20 -4.79
C LEU A 161 -7.37 -6.42 -5.84
N ARG A 162 -7.62 -5.12 -5.94
CA ARG A 162 -6.95 -4.20 -6.85
C ARG A 162 -5.74 -3.58 -6.17
N LEU A 163 -4.61 -3.67 -6.86
CA LEU A 163 -3.27 -3.38 -6.37
C LEU A 163 -2.62 -2.26 -7.16
N GLY A 164 -2.28 -1.17 -6.46
CA GLY A 164 -1.40 -0.12 -6.98
C GLY A 164 0.05 -0.33 -6.52
N ILE A 165 1.03 0.02 -7.35
CA ILE A 165 2.44 -0.29 -7.07
C ILE A 165 3.30 0.97 -7.17
N LYS A 166 4.01 1.33 -6.11
CA LYS A 166 4.96 2.46 -6.12
C LYS A 166 5.94 2.37 -7.29
N ASP A 167 6.23 3.49 -7.92
CA ASP A 167 7.03 3.56 -9.14
C ASP A 167 8.56 3.50 -8.91
N ILE A 168 8.96 2.52 -8.11
CA ILE A 168 10.33 2.04 -7.94
C ILE A 168 10.42 0.52 -8.14
N PHE A 169 9.29 -0.17 -8.19
CA PHE A 169 9.22 -1.61 -8.44
C PHE A 169 9.05 -1.87 -9.94
N ASP A 170 9.79 -2.85 -10.46
CA ASP A 170 9.70 -3.25 -11.85
C ASP A 170 8.42 -4.05 -12.12
N LEU A 171 7.77 -3.75 -13.25
CA LEU A 171 6.65 -4.50 -13.82
C LEU A 171 6.98 -4.84 -15.27
N ALA A 172 6.84 -6.10 -15.66
CA ALA A 172 7.09 -6.52 -17.03
C ALA A 172 6.24 -5.72 -18.02
N GLY A 173 6.86 -5.14 -19.05
CA GLY A 173 6.23 -4.34 -20.09
C GLY A 173 6.03 -2.85 -19.76
N LEU A 174 6.29 -2.41 -18.52
CA LEU A 174 6.24 -0.99 -18.12
C LEU A 174 7.63 -0.45 -17.78
N ARG A 175 7.79 0.87 -17.87
CA ARG A 175 8.99 1.57 -17.38
C ARG A 175 8.90 1.78 -15.87
N THR A 176 10.05 1.96 -15.23
CA THR A 176 10.15 2.38 -13.82
C THR A 176 10.82 3.75 -13.80
N SER A 177 10.13 4.79 -13.31
CA SER A 177 10.68 6.16 -13.36
C SER A 177 11.54 6.50 -12.15
N GLY A 178 11.29 5.88 -10.99
CA GLY A 178 11.88 6.33 -9.74
C GLY A 178 11.53 7.77 -9.39
N GLY A 179 10.44 8.34 -9.90
CA GLY A 179 10.12 9.75 -9.69
C GLY A 179 11.00 10.74 -10.49
N ASN A 180 11.71 10.27 -11.53
CA ASN A 180 12.61 11.09 -12.34
C ASN A 180 12.34 10.92 -13.85
N ARG A 181 12.20 12.03 -14.58
CA ARG A 181 11.86 12.01 -16.01
C ARG A 181 13.02 11.52 -16.89
N ALA A 182 14.25 11.90 -16.55
CA ALA A 182 15.43 11.47 -17.29
C ALA A 182 15.64 9.95 -17.15
N PHE A 183 15.47 9.41 -15.94
CA PHE A 183 15.52 7.98 -15.67
C PHE A 183 14.42 7.22 -16.43
N TYR A 184 13.18 7.72 -16.39
CA TYR A 184 12.07 7.14 -17.17
C TYR A 184 12.39 7.09 -18.66
N ASN A 185 12.96 8.16 -19.23
CA ASN A 185 13.23 8.25 -20.67
C ASN A 185 14.42 7.37 -21.10
N LEU A 186 15.46 7.31 -20.27
CA LEU A 186 16.70 6.58 -20.54
C LEU A 186 16.47 5.07 -20.59
N TYR A 187 15.81 4.51 -19.58
CA TYR A 187 15.67 3.06 -19.48
C TYR A 187 14.42 2.53 -20.21
N PRO A 188 14.54 1.40 -20.94
CA PRO A 188 13.41 0.79 -21.63
C PRO A 188 12.41 0.16 -20.64
N PRO A 189 11.22 -0.25 -21.11
CA PRO A 189 10.32 -1.09 -20.32
C PRO A 189 11.04 -2.31 -19.74
N ARG A 190 10.65 -2.73 -18.54
CA ARG A 190 11.26 -3.85 -17.84
C ARG A 190 10.80 -5.16 -18.44
N ASN A 191 11.71 -6.13 -18.53
CA ASN A 191 11.40 -7.46 -19.06
C ASN A 191 10.72 -8.37 -18.03
N THR A 192 10.89 -8.08 -16.75
CA THR A 192 10.43 -8.91 -15.64
C THR A 192 9.71 -8.08 -14.60
N THR A 193 8.71 -8.68 -13.98
CA THR A 193 8.06 -8.15 -12.78
C THR A 193 8.93 -8.47 -11.55
N ALA A 194 9.09 -7.50 -10.65
CA ALA A 194 9.81 -7.70 -9.39
C ALA A 194 9.25 -8.91 -8.63
N PRO A 195 10.06 -9.87 -8.16
CA PRO A 195 9.55 -11.12 -7.59
C PRO A 195 8.60 -10.92 -6.40
N ALA A 196 8.83 -9.87 -5.60
CA ALA A 196 7.90 -9.51 -4.53
C ALA A 196 6.50 -9.17 -5.08
N ILE A 197 6.41 -8.40 -6.16
CA ILE A 197 5.14 -8.07 -6.79
C ILE A 197 4.51 -9.29 -7.48
N GLN A 198 5.33 -10.12 -8.15
CA GLN A 198 4.84 -11.33 -8.81
C GLN A 198 4.10 -12.25 -7.84
N ARG A 199 4.58 -12.40 -6.60
CA ARG A 199 3.90 -13.19 -5.57
C ARG A 199 2.48 -12.71 -5.26
N LEU A 200 2.25 -11.39 -5.26
CA LEU A 200 0.91 -10.83 -5.05
C LEU A 200 -0.01 -11.13 -6.24
N ILE A 201 0.53 -11.02 -7.47
CA ILE A 201 -0.18 -11.36 -8.70
C ILE A 201 -0.55 -12.84 -8.72
N ASP A 202 0.39 -13.72 -8.37
CA ASP A 202 0.18 -15.17 -8.31
C ASP A 202 -0.89 -15.53 -7.26
N ALA A 203 -0.93 -14.81 -6.14
CA ALA A 203 -1.98 -14.90 -5.12
C ALA A 203 -3.33 -14.30 -5.55
N GLY A 204 -3.43 -13.75 -6.77
CA GLY A 204 -4.68 -13.28 -7.40
C GLY A 204 -4.91 -11.77 -7.36
N ALA A 205 -3.98 -10.97 -6.85
CA ALA A 205 -4.12 -9.51 -6.83
C ALA A 205 -4.02 -8.93 -8.26
N ILE A 206 -4.78 -7.88 -8.51
CA ILE A 206 -4.95 -7.29 -9.84
C ILE A 206 -4.22 -5.96 -9.89
N VAL A 207 -3.13 -5.89 -10.66
CA VAL A 207 -2.39 -4.65 -10.84
C VAL A 207 -3.18 -3.66 -11.70
N VAL A 208 -3.33 -2.43 -11.21
CA VAL A 208 -4.04 -1.34 -11.91
C VAL A 208 -3.14 -0.18 -12.33
N GLY A 209 -1.91 -0.10 -11.82
CA GLY A 209 -0.95 0.91 -12.26
C GLY A 209 0.25 1.14 -11.35
N LYS A 210 1.20 1.92 -11.88
CA LYS A 210 2.36 2.48 -11.18
C LYS A 210 1.97 3.79 -10.50
N MET A 211 2.32 3.94 -9.22
CA MET A 211 1.92 5.05 -8.36
C MET A 211 3.09 5.94 -7.97
N GLY A 212 2.81 7.23 -7.82
CA GLY A 212 3.81 8.27 -7.59
C GLY A 212 4.70 8.01 -6.38
N THR A 213 5.97 8.39 -6.51
CA THR A 213 7.01 8.31 -5.48
C THR A 213 7.76 9.63 -5.40
N VAL A 214 8.26 9.97 -4.23
CA VAL A 214 9.39 10.92 -4.15
C VAL A 214 10.55 10.38 -4.99
N GLN A 215 11.29 11.27 -5.64
CA GLN A 215 12.42 10.92 -6.49
C GLN A 215 13.41 10.00 -5.77
N PHE A 216 13.61 8.81 -6.35
CA PHE A 216 14.42 7.69 -5.88
C PHE A 216 14.15 7.32 -4.41
N ALA A 217 12.90 7.46 -3.96
CA ALA A 217 12.49 7.29 -2.58
C ALA A 217 13.22 8.18 -1.56
N ASN A 218 13.93 9.22 -2.01
CA ASN A 218 14.89 9.97 -1.21
C ASN A 218 14.32 11.31 -0.68
N GLY A 219 13.24 11.20 0.08
CA GLY A 219 12.52 12.23 0.85
C GLY A 219 12.56 13.69 0.34
N ASP A 220 11.42 14.17 -0.18
CA ASP A 220 11.17 15.51 -0.74
C ASP A 220 9.90 16.10 -0.11
N ASN A 221 9.81 17.42 -0.03
CA ASN A 221 8.60 18.14 0.38
C ASN A 221 7.86 18.74 -0.84
N PRO A 222 6.51 18.67 -0.87
CA PRO A 222 5.72 19.33 -1.92
C PRO A 222 6.09 20.81 -2.05
N THR A 223 6.03 21.34 -3.27
CA THR A 223 6.33 22.75 -3.65
C THR A 223 7.73 23.29 -3.32
N ALA A 224 8.56 22.53 -2.59
CA ALA A 224 9.98 22.83 -2.36
C ALA A 224 10.92 22.00 -3.25
N ASP A 225 10.73 20.68 -3.27
CA ASP A 225 11.69 19.75 -3.88
C ASP A 225 11.13 19.00 -5.11
N TRP A 226 9.82 18.84 -5.21
CA TRP A 226 9.17 18.10 -6.31
C TRP A 226 9.15 18.91 -7.61
N VAL A 227 10.14 18.67 -8.48
CA VAL A 227 10.27 19.37 -9.76
C VAL A 227 9.89 18.48 -10.95
N ASP A 228 10.32 17.22 -10.96
CA ASP A 228 10.15 16.32 -12.11
C ASP A 228 8.70 15.86 -12.36
N PHE A 229 8.10 15.21 -11.35
CA PHE A 229 6.70 14.84 -11.38
C PHE A 229 5.93 15.60 -10.32
N HIS A 230 4.63 15.77 -10.54
CA HIS A 230 3.79 16.44 -9.57
C HIS A 230 3.58 15.58 -8.33
N CYS A 231 3.62 16.20 -7.15
CA CYS A 231 3.33 15.51 -5.90
C CYS A 231 1.84 15.16 -5.78
N PRO A 232 1.48 13.90 -5.44
CA PRO A 232 0.09 13.51 -5.20
C PRO A 232 -0.62 14.40 -4.18
N PHE A 233 -1.95 14.46 -4.26
CA PHE A 233 -2.78 15.17 -3.28
C PHE A 233 -3.18 14.26 -2.12
N ASN A 234 -3.11 14.79 -0.90
CA ASN A 234 -3.64 14.12 0.28
C ASN A 234 -5.13 14.45 0.36
N PRO A 235 -6.05 13.46 0.36
CA PRO A 235 -7.49 13.74 0.42
C PRO A 235 -7.94 14.31 1.77
N ARG A 236 -7.17 14.10 2.85
CA ARG A 236 -7.59 14.42 4.22
C ARG A 236 -7.72 15.92 4.46
N GLY A 237 -8.65 16.27 5.35
CA GLY A 237 -8.95 17.66 5.70
C GLY A 237 -9.33 18.48 4.47
N ASP A 238 -8.62 19.57 4.25
CA ASP A 238 -8.87 20.51 3.14
C ASP A 238 -8.34 20.04 1.76
N GLY A 239 -7.65 18.90 1.68
CA GLY A 239 -7.07 18.42 0.42
C GLY A 239 -5.70 19.03 0.08
N TYR A 240 -5.18 19.96 0.89
CA TYR A 240 -3.94 20.70 0.65
C TYR A 240 -2.86 20.39 1.69
N GLN A 241 -2.99 19.28 2.42
CA GLN A 241 -1.95 18.75 3.27
C GLN A 241 -0.90 17.98 2.44
N SER A 242 0.30 17.86 2.99
CA SER A 242 1.35 17.00 2.45
C SER A 242 0.89 15.56 2.49
N PRO A 243 1.08 14.77 1.41
CA PRO A 243 0.76 13.34 1.42
C PRO A 243 1.77 12.51 2.22
N GLY A 244 2.84 13.14 2.72
CA GLY A 244 4.01 12.43 3.24
C GLY A 244 4.79 11.75 2.12
N GLY A 245 5.82 11.00 2.48
CA GLY A 245 6.65 10.32 1.50
C GLY A 245 7.63 9.32 2.11
N SER A 246 8.28 8.50 1.29
CA SER A 246 8.30 8.58 -0.18
C SER A 246 7.19 7.84 -0.92
N SER A 247 6.39 6.99 -0.26
CA SER A 247 5.30 6.25 -0.90
C SER A 247 4.01 7.08 -1.00
N SER A 248 4.14 8.30 -1.55
CA SER A 248 3.08 9.33 -1.58
C SER A 248 1.88 8.91 -2.41
N GLY A 249 2.10 8.40 -3.63
CA GLY A 249 1.04 7.93 -4.52
C GLY A 249 0.26 6.76 -3.93
N PRO A 250 0.92 5.66 -3.50
CA PRO A 250 0.27 4.56 -2.80
C PRO A 250 -0.68 4.98 -1.68
N ALA A 251 -0.21 5.81 -0.74
CA ALA A 251 -1.05 6.24 0.37
C ALA A 251 -2.20 7.16 -0.07
N SER A 252 -1.92 8.15 -0.93
CA SER A 252 -2.95 9.03 -1.49
C SER A 252 -4.03 8.27 -2.25
N GLY A 253 -3.67 7.24 -3.02
CA GLY A 253 -4.65 6.42 -3.71
C GLY A 253 -5.51 5.63 -2.73
N ILE A 254 -4.92 4.98 -1.72
CA ILE A 254 -5.68 4.20 -0.73
C ILE A 254 -6.63 5.06 0.10
N ALA A 255 -6.20 6.28 0.45
CA ALA A 255 -7.04 7.23 1.16
C ALA A 255 -8.11 7.90 0.29
N SER A 256 -8.08 7.77 -1.05
CA SER A 256 -8.97 8.51 -1.96
C SER A 256 -9.88 7.63 -2.81
N TYR A 257 -9.50 6.39 -3.08
CA TYR A 257 -10.16 5.54 -4.06
C TYR A 257 -10.74 4.29 -3.40
N GLU A 258 -12.07 4.26 -3.25
CA GLU A 258 -12.78 3.08 -2.73
C GLU A 258 -12.54 1.85 -3.61
N TRP A 259 -12.40 2.06 -4.92
CA TRP A 259 -12.15 1.01 -5.89
C TRP A 259 -10.73 0.42 -5.81
N LEU A 260 -9.79 1.06 -5.10
CA LEU A 260 -8.42 0.56 -4.91
C LEU A 260 -8.32 -0.08 -3.52
N ASP A 261 -7.95 -1.35 -3.43
CA ASP A 261 -8.00 -2.08 -2.15
C ASP A 261 -6.68 -1.99 -1.39
N ILE A 262 -5.56 -2.16 -2.11
CA ILE A 262 -4.23 -2.25 -1.53
C ILE A 262 -3.20 -1.54 -2.41
N ALA A 263 -2.14 -1.03 -1.79
CA ALA A 263 -1.04 -0.43 -2.53
C ALA A 263 0.31 -0.79 -1.91
N VAL A 264 1.26 -1.21 -2.75
CA VAL A 264 2.63 -1.52 -2.33
C VAL A 264 3.48 -0.27 -2.37
N GLY A 265 4.28 -0.08 -1.32
CA GLY A 265 5.33 0.93 -1.24
C GLY A 265 6.62 0.37 -0.66
N SER A 266 7.51 1.28 -0.26
CA SER A 266 8.77 0.92 0.40
C SER A 266 9.07 1.78 1.62
N ASP A 267 9.84 1.25 2.57
CA ASP A 267 10.29 1.96 3.77
C ASP A 267 11.80 1.76 4.01
N THR A 268 12.57 2.83 3.81
CA THR A 268 13.98 2.90 4.23
C THR A 268 14.10 3.65 5.56
N GLY A 269 13.44 4.80 5.68
CA GLY A 269 13.53 5.70 6.85
C GLY A 269 12.22 6.07 7.52
N GLY A 270 11.10 5.61 6.97
CA GLY A 270 9.73 6.02 7.34
C GLY A 270 8.79 6.11 6.14
N SER A 271 9.17 5.62 4.96
CA SER A 271 8.44 5.87 3.71
C SER A 271 7.13 5.09 3.54
N MET A 272 6.83 4.13 4.42
CA MET A 272 5.49 3.57 4.59
C MET A 272 4.77 4.27 5.74
N ARG A 273 5.47 4.45 6.86
CA ARG A 273 4.88 4.90 8.11
C ARG A 273 4.48 6.37 8.10
N ASN A 274 5.27 7.22 7.47
CA ASN A 274 4.99 8.65 7.30
C ASN A 274 3.72 8.92 6.51
N PRO A 275 3.60 8.45 5.25
CA PRO A 275 2.36 8.65 4.51
C PRO A 275 1.16 7.90 5.13
N ALA A 276 1.34 6.73 5.77
CA ALA A 276 0.26 6.10 6.54
C ALA A 276 -0.24 7.00 7.68
N GLY A 277 0.69 7.55 8.46
CA GLY A 277 0.39 8.39 9.61
C GLY A 277 -0.29 9.70 9.24
N LEU A 278 0.16 10.36 8.18
CA LEU A 278 -0.41 11.62 7.72
C LEU A 278 -1.76 11.47 7.01
N GLN A 279 -2.04 10.30 6.43
CA GLN A 279 -3.29 10.04 5.70
C GLN A 279 -4.26 9.13 6.47
N GLY A 280 -3.91 8.71 7.68
CA GLY A 280 -4.80 7.96 8.56
C GLY A 280 -5.22 6.62 7.97
N ILE A 281 -4.28 5.90 7.36
CA ILE A 281 -4.49 4.56 6.79
C ILE A 281 -3.55 3.56 7.45
N TYR A 282 -3.83 2.26 7.29
CA TYR A 282 -2.94 1.21 7.77
C TYR A 282 -1.72 1.11 6.84
N GLY A 283 -0.53 0.97 7.41
CA GLY A 283 0.69 0.77 6.63
C GLY A 283 1.76 0.07 7.45
N ASN A 284 2.41 -0.93 6.85
CA ASN A 284 3.46 -1.66 7.53
C ASN A 284 4.85 -1.41 6.93
N ARG A 285 5.84 -1.36 7.81
CA ARG A 285 7.23 -1.62 7.50
C ARG A 285 7.56 -3.01 8.04
N PRO A 286 7.89 -4.00 7.20
CA PRO A 286 8.23 -5.32 7.72
C PRO A 286 9.64 -5.36 8.31
N SER A 287 9.98 -6.50 8.91
CA SER A 287 11.35 -6.87 9.23
C SER A 287 12.22 -6.76 7.99
N THR A 288 13.43 -6.21 8.15
CA THR A 288 14.39 -6.14 7.04
C THR A 288 14.71 -7.55 6.55
N GLY A 289 14.51 -7.81 5.26
CA GLY A 289 14.72 -9.11 4.62
C GLY A 289 13.48 -10.03 4.56
N ALA A 290 12.33 -9.65 5.14
CA ALA A 290 11.09 -10.45 5.03
C ALA A 290 10.53 -10.49 3.61
N VAL A 291 10.82 -9.45 2.81
CA VAL A 291 10.46 -9.36 1.39
C VAL A 291 11.73 -9.09 0.60
N THR A 292 11.88 -9.76 -0.54
CA THR A 292 13.00 -9.48 -1.47
C THR A 292 12.85 -8.08 -2.08
N MET A 293 13.98 -7.38 -2.21
CA MET A 293 14.07 -6.07 -2.88
C MET A 293 14.61 -6.19 -4.31
N GLU A 294 14.70 -7.41 -4.85
CA GLU A 294 15.05 -7.62 -6.26
C GLU A 294 14.03 -6.95 -7.20
N GLY A 295 14.51 -6.27 -8.23
CA GLY A 295 13.66 -5.48 -9.15
C GLY A 295 13.09 -4.21 -8.53
N VAL A 296 13.74 -3.67 -7.49
CA VAL A 296 13.36 -2.41 -6.84
C VAL A 296 14.53 -1.43 -6.87
N LEU A 297 14.28 -0.17 -7.26
CA LEU A 297 15.31 0.86 -7.21
C LEU A 297 15.74 1.12 -5.75
N PRO A 298 17.05 1.07 -5.43
CA PRO A 298 17.51 1.12 -4.05
C PRO A 298 17.60 2.55 -3.52
N LEU A 299 17.37 2.69 -2.22
CA LEU A 299 17.90 3.81 -1.42
C LEU A 299 19.03 3.30 -0.53
N CYS A 300 18.80 2.24 0.25
CA CYS A 300 19.84 1.62 1.05
C CYS A 300 19.49 0.16 1.36
N ASP A 301 20.17 -0.79 0.72
CA ASP A 301 19.82 -2.22 0.75
C ASP A 301 19.72 -2.79 2.18
N VAL A 302 20.57 -2.32 3.10
CA VAL A 302 20.57 -2.78 4.50
C VAL A 302 19.40 -2.22 5.34
N LEU A 303 18.60 -1.30 4.78
CA LEU A 303 17.47 -0.64 5.41
C LEU A 303 16.15 -0.86 4.65
N ASP A 304 16.24 -1.03 3.33
CA ASP A 304 15.11 -1.08 2.41
C ASP A 304 14.18 -2.26 2.69
N THR A 305 12.88 -1.97 2.66
CA THR A 305 11.81 -2.95 2.84
C THR A 305 10.63 -2.60 1.96
N ALA A 306 9.81 -3.59 1.60
CA ALA A 306 8.57 -3.42 0.86
C ALA A 306 7.37 -3.67 1.78
N GLY A 307 6.43 -2.73 1.81
CA GLY A 307 5.24 -2.79 2.67
C GLY A 307 3.97 -2.58 1.87
N VAL A 308 2.82 -2.76 2.52
CA VAL A 308 1.50 -2.56 1.92
C VAL A 308 0.67 -1.56 2.75
N PHE A 309 -0.12 -0.76 2.04
CA PHE A 309 -1.16 0.09 2.61
C PHE A 309 -2.53 -0.56 2.41
N ALA A 310 -3.41 -0.40 3.40
CA ALA A 310 -4.81 -0.79 3.35
C ALA A 310 -5.68 0.16 4.19
N ARG A 311 -7.00 0.04 4.08
CA ARG A 311 -7.96 0.81 4.88
C ARG A 311 -8.44 0.09 6.14
N ASP A 312 -8.13 -1.20 6.29
CA ASP A 312 -8.54 -2.00 7.43
C ASP A 312 -7.46 -3.03 7.79
N ALA A 313 -7.46 -3.45 9.06
CA ALA A 313 -6.46 -4.37 9.58
C ALA A 313 -6.67 -5.80 9.07
N GLY A 314 -7.91 -6.19 8.73
CA GLY A 314 -8.25 -7.46 8.11
C GLY A 314 -7.58 -7.67 6.75
N THR A 315 -7.76 -6.74 5.83
CA THR A 315 -7.14 -6.72 4.49
C THR A 315 -5.63 -6.67 4.61
N LEU A 316 -5.09 -5.79 5.47
CA LEU A 316 -3.65 -5.74 5.73
C LEU A 316 -3.13 -7.12 6.15
N SER A 317 -3.76 -7.75 7.14
CA SER A 317 -3.36 -9.08 7.62
C SER A 317 -3.43 -10.14 6.53
N THR A 318 -4.51 -10.18 5.74
CA THR A 318 -4.67 -11.13 4.63
C THR A 318 -3.56 -11.00 3.59
N VAL A 319 -3.20 -9.77 3.19
CA VAL A 319 -2.10 -9.55 2.24
C VAL A 319 -0.78 -9.98 2.82
N LEU A 320 -0.48 -9.60 4.07
CA LEU A 320 0.82 -9.94 4.67
C LEU A 320 1.01 -11.46 4.79
N HIS A 321 -0.03 -12.21 5.16
CA HIS A 321 -0.01 -13.67 5.18
C HIS A 321 0.16 -14.31 3.80
N ALA A 322 -0.43 -13.71 2.76
CA ALA A 322 -0.23 -14.18 1.39
C ALA A 322 1.16 -13.83 0.83
N TRP A 323 1.75 -12.72 1.30
CA TRP A 323 2.95 -12.15 0.70
C TRP A 323 4.25 -12.64 1.35
N TYR A 324 4.26 -12.83 2.68
CA TYR A 324 5.44 -13.17 3.46
C TYR A 324 5.50 -14.69 3.65
N GLN A 325 6.49 -15.35 3.04
CA GLN A 325 6.57 -16.81 2.95
C GLN A 325 7.16 -17.51 4.19
N ASP A 326 7.36 -16.79 5.30
CA ASP A 326 7.74 -17.44 6.55
C ASP A 326 6.56 -18.28 7.04
N SER A 327 6.73 -19.60 7.07
CA SER A 327 5.74 -20.56 7.55
C SER A 327 5.16 -20.04 8.86
N GLU A 328 3.88 -19.68 8.85
CA GLU A 328 3.17 -19.10 9.99
C GLU A 328 3.45 -19.97 11.22
N ARG A 329 4.36 -19.50 12.08
CA ARG A 329 4.60 -20.19 13.34
C ARG A 329 3.37 -19.92 14.20
N ALA A 330 2.63 -20.99 14.50
CA ALA A 330 1.53 -20.91 15.44
C ALA A 330 2.08 -20.57 16.82
N TYR A 331 2.04 -19.29 17.19
CA TYR A 331 2.36 -18.82 18.53
C TYR A 331 1.21 -19.15 19.48
N LYS A 332 1.54 -19.48 20.74
CA LYS A 332 0.56 -19.88 21.77
C LYS A 332 -0.28 -18.71 22.28
N GLY A 333 0.12 -17.47 21.99
CA GLY A 333 -0.62 -16.26 22.35
C GLY A 333 0.10 -14.99 21.90
N TYR A 334 -0.44 -13.85 22.33
CA TYR A 334 0.15 -12.53 22.10
C TYR A 334 1.14 -12.15 23.22
N PRO A 335 2.04 -11.18 22.96
CA PRO A 335 3.00 -10.69 23.94
C PRO A 335 2.34 -10.24 25.25
N ARG A 336 3.04 -10.43 26.38
CA ARG A 336 2.52 -10.17 27.73
C ARG A 336 2.99 -8.84 28.32
N ARG A 337 3.65 -8.00 27.53
CA ARG A 337 4.17 -6.69 27.90
C ARG A 337 3.76 -5.66 26.84
N LEU A 338 3.49 -4.44 27.28
CA LEU A 338 3.19 -3.31 26.41
C LEU A 338 4.11 -2.15 26.79
N PHE A 339 5.11 -1.87 25.96
CA PHE A 339 6.09 -0.81 26.21
C PHE A 339 5.56 0.52 25.68
N TYR A 340 5.27 1.43 26.59
CA TYR A 340 4.73 2.76 26.31
C TYR A 340 5.86 3.80 26.34
N SER A 341 6.17 4.40 25.19
CA SER A 341 7.25 5.39 25.09
C SER A 341 6.92 6.67 25.86
N ASN A 342 7.62 6.94 26.95
CA ASN A 342 7.36 8.08 27.84
C ASN A 342 7.57 9.44 27.15
N THR A 343 8.44 9.51 26.16
CA THR A 343 8.89 10.77 25.56
C THR A 343 8.10 11.17 24.30
N SER A 344 7.28 10.26 23.77
CA SER A 344 6.60 10.48 22.48
C SER A 344 5.10 10.77 22.61
N PHE A 345 4.43 10.27 23.65
CA PHE A 345 2.99 10.49 23.81
C PHE A 345 2.67 11.93 24.21
N PRO A 346 1.69 12.59 23.55
CA PRO A 346 1.21 13.89 23.99
C PRO A 346 0.45 13.76 25.32
N ASP A 347 0.27 14.91 25.98
CA ASP A 347 -0.55 14.99 27.20
C ASP A 347 -1.98 14.47 26.93
N ASN A 348 -2.50 13.63 27.82
CA ASN A 348 -3.82 13.01 27.69
C ASN A 348 -4.99 13.99 27.79
N THR A 349 -4.73 15.23 28.22
CA THR A 349 -5.71 16.33 28.21
C THR A 349 -5.89 16.93 26.82
N THR A 350 -5.00 16.65 25.87
CA THR A 350 -5.17 17.03 24.47
C THR A 350 -6.13 16.07 23.75
N GLU A 351 -6.81 16.53 22.70
CA GLU A 351 -7.73 15.69 21.90
C GLU A 351 -7.00 14.47 21.33
N ALA A 352 -5.80 14.65 20.77
CA ALA A 352 -4.97 13.55 20.26
C ALA A 352 -4.51 12.60 21.37
N GLY A 353 -4.12 13.12 22.53
CA GLY A 353 -3.71 12.32 23.68
C GLY A 353 -4.84 11.44 24.22
N ALA A 354 -6.05 11.99 24.34
CA ALA A 354 -7.22 11.23 24.76
C ALA A 354 -7.54 10.07 23.80
N LEU A 355 -7.50 10.31 22.49
CA LEU A 355 -7.72 9.28 21.46
C LEU A 355 -6.67 8.16 21.52
N LEU A 356 -5.39 8.53 21.66
CA LEU A 356 -4.30 7.57 21.84
C LEU A 356 -4.49 6.73 23.10
N GLU A 357 -4.81 7.37 24.22
CA GLU A 357 -5.03 6.70 25.50
C GLU A 357 -6.21 5.73 25.50
N GLU A 358 -7.29 6.05 24.77
CA GLU A 358 -8.42 5.16 24.58
C GLU A 358 -7.99 3.85 23.90
N VAL A 359 -7.24 3.95 22.79
CA VAL A 359 -6.75 2.78 22.06
C VAL A 359 -5.72 2.00 22.89
N VAL A 360 -4.81 2.67 23.59
CA VAL A 360 -3.85 2.00 24.48
C VAL A 360 -4.57 1.22 25.58
N SER A 361 -5.58 1.82 26.21
CA SER A 361 -6.40 1.15 27.23
C SER A 361 -7.15 -0.05 26.66
N GLY A 362 -7.65 0.05 25.41
CA GLY A 362 -8.23 -1.06 24.67
C GLY A 362 -7.24 -2.22 24.46
N ILE A 363 -6.01 -1.91 24.04
CA ILE A 363 -4.92 -2.89 23.88
C ILE A 363 -4.56 -3.55 25.21
N GLU A 364 -4.45 -2.79 26.30
CA GLU A 364 -4.22 -3.33 27.65
C GLU A 364 -5.30 -4.33 28.06
N GLY A 365 -6.57 -3.98 27.83
CA GLY A 365 -7.71 -4.86 28.10
C GLY A 365 -7.71 -6.13 27.25
N PHE A 366 -7.40 -6.00 25.96
CA PHE A 366 -7.34 -7.13 25.02
C PHE A 366 -6.21 -8.11 25.36
N LEU A 367 -5.00 -7.59 25.60
CA LEU A 367 -3.83 -8.40 25.94
C LEU A 367 -3.82 -8.86 27.40
N ARG A 368 -4.67 -8.27 28.26
CA ARG A 368 -4.70 -8.47 29.73
C ARG A 368 -3.36 -8.14 30.38
N VAL A 369 -2.77 -7.02 29.98
CA VAL A 369 -1.49 -6.51 30.47
C VAL A 369 -1.68 -5.10 31.04
N ARG A 370 -0.67 -4.60 31.75
CA ARG A 370 -0.53 -3.17 32.02
C ARG A 370 0.65 -2.65 31.22
N ARG A 371 0.54 -1.42 30.75
CA ARG A 371 1.64 -0.73 30.09
C ARG A 371 2.82 -0.54 31.04
N GLU A 372 4.01 -0.62 30.47
CA GLU A 372 5.27 -0.30 31.10
C GLU A 372 5.78 0.98 30.48
N VAL A 373 5.91 2.04 31.27
CA VAL A 373 6.47 3.31 30.80
C VAL A 373 7.97 3.13 30.59
N VAL A 374 8.44 3.37 29.37
CA VAL A 374 9.83 3.12 28.96
C VAL A 374 10.48 4.37 28.36
N ASP A 375 11.81 4.44 28.48
CA ASP A 375 12.62 5.48 27.85
C ASP A 375 13.85 4.82 27.17
N THR A 376 13.84 4.82 25.83
CA THR A 376 14.86 4.14 25.03
C THR A 376 16.27 4.72 25.25
N PRO A 377 16.47 6.07 25.30
CA PRO A 377 17.77 6.64 25.62
C PRO A 377 18.31 6.23 27.00
N SER A 378 17.49 6.29 28.06
CA SER A 378 17.90 5.88 29.42
C SER A 378 18.26 4.41 29.47
N ARG A 379 17.45 3.54 28.83
CA ARG A 379 17.73 2.11 28.75
C ARG A 379 19.05 1.83 28.03
N TRP A 380 19.35 2.57 26.97
CA TRP A 380 20.63 2.48 26.27
C TRP A 380 21.79 2.89 27.17
N GLU A 381 21.69 4.04 27.84
CA GLU A 381 22.75 4.52 28.74
C GLU A 381 23.11 3.47 29.81
N GLU A 382 22.11 2.78 30.36
CA GLU A 382 22.29 1.71 31.35
C GLU A 382 22.86 0.40 30.78
N THR A 383 22.54 0.05 29.53
CA THR A 383 22.75 -1.32 28.99
C THR A 383 23.51 -1.40 27.67
N HIS A 384 24.07 -0.28 27.20
CA HIS A 384 24.84 -0.23 25.95
C HIS A 384 26.04 -1.20 26.01
N PRO A 385 26.38 -1.83 24.87
CA PRO A 385 27.52 -2.73 24.82
C PRO A 385 28.84 -1.98 25.02
N SER A 386 29.83 -2.66 25.61
CA SER A 386 31.17 -2.10 25.81
C SER A 386 31.79 -1.65 24.48
N GLY A 387 32.30 -0.42 24.44
CA GLY A 387 32.92 0.16 23.24
C GLY A 387 31.96 0.95 22.35
N ALA A 388 30.65 0.95 22.62
CA ALA A 388 29.71 1.90 22.04
C ALA A 388 29.62 3.19 22.90
N PRO A 389 29.28 4.35 22.32
CA PRO A 389 29.00 5.56 23.09
C PRO A 389 27.85 5.36 24.10
N SER A 390 27.97 5.95 25.28
CA SER A 390 26.92 5.88 26.30
C SER A 390 25.65 6.63 25.92
N ASN A 391 25.74 7.60 25.00
CA ASN A 391 24.59 8.30 24.44
C ASN A 391 24.18 7.68 23.09
N ILE A 392 22.96 7.15 23.01
CA ILE A 392 22.42 6.55 21.78
C ILE A 392 22.39 7.55 20.61
N THR A 393 22.17 8.83 20.90
CA THR A 393 22.14 9.87 19.87
C THR A 393 23.53 10.03 19.26
N GLU A 394 24.60 9.95 20.05
CA GLU A 394 25.97 10.00 19.52
C GLU A 394 26.23 8.84 18.55
N LEU A 395 25.77 7.63 18.88
CA LEU A 395 25.89 6.47 18.00
C LEU A 395 25.10 6.65 16.69
N LEU A 396 23.87 7.15 16.77
CA LEU A 396 22.91 7.09 15.66
C LEU A 396 22.73 8.40 14.88
N ASN A 397 23.30 9.53 15.34
CA ASN A 397 23.03 10.85 14.79
C ASN A 397 23.22 10.91 13.26
N THR A 398 24.39 10.50 12.78
CA THR A 398 24.74 10.52 11.35
C THR A 398 24.53 9.17 10.66
N THR A 399 24.16 8.13 11.42
CA THR A 399 24.12 6.74 10.92
C THR A 399 23.13 6.58 9.76
N TYR A 400 21.88 7.06 9.90
CA TYR A 400 20.91 7.03 8.78
C TYR A 400 21.41 7.83 7.56
N ALA A 401 21.92 9.03 7.83
CA ALA A 401 22.31 9.98 6.82
C ALA A 401 23.44 9.42 5.95
N LEU A 402 24.48 8.86 6.56
CA LEU A 402 25.61 8.25 5.85
C LEU A 402 25.20 7.01 5.07
N LEU A 403 24.42 6.12 5.69
CA LEU A 403 23.93 4.90 5.03
C LEU A 403 23.19 5.23 3.73
N THR A 404 22.17 6.08 3.79
CA THR A 404 21.32 6.38 2.64
C THR A 404 22.02 7.27 1.60
N SER A 405 22.80 8.25 2.04
CA SER A 405 23.44 9.21 1.13
C SER A 405 24.58 8.57 0.33
N VAL A 406 25.41 7.75 0.96
CA VAL A 406 26.56 7.12 0.30
C VAL A 406 26.11 5.93 -0.54
N HIS A 407 25.22 5.08 0.00
CA HIS A 407 24.78 3.88 -0.70
C HIS A 407 24.03 4.20 -2.00
N GLN A 408 23.04 5.09 -1.96
CA GLN A 408 22.26 5.40 -3.16
C GLN A 408 23.09 6.13 -4.21
N TYR A 409 23.99 7.02 -3.79
CA TYR A 409 24.88 7.69 -4.72
C TYR A 409 25.68 6.68 -5.55
N LYS A 410 26.23 5.67 -4.89
CA LYS A 410 27.02 4.62 -5.55
C LYS A 410 26.19 3.67 -6.40
N ASN A 411 25.09 3.18 -5.86
CA ASN A 411 24.36 2.06 -6.46
C ASN A 411 23.24 2.51 -7.42
N LEU A 412 22.90 3.80 -7.42
CA LEU A 412 21.90 4.36 -8.32
C LEU A 412 22.42 5.57 -9.09
N ALA A 413 22.96 6.60 -8.40
CA ALA A 413 23.30 7.86 -9.07
C ALA A 413 24.49 7.72 -10.04
N LEU A 414 25.59 7.07 -9.63
CA LEU A 414 26.77 6.91 -10.49
C LEU A 414 26.50 6.08 -11.77
N PRO A 415 25.87 4.89 -11.70
CA PRO A 415 25.45 4.17 -12.90
C PRO A 415 24.52 5.00 -13.78
N PHE A 416 23.50 5.62 -13.19
CA PHE A 416 22.55 6.44 -13.93
C PHE A 416 23.22 7.61 -14.66
N PHE A 417 24.15 8.32 -14.00
CA PHE A 417 24.88 9.42 -14.64
C PHE A 417 25.79 8.93 -15.76
N THR A 418 26.41 7.77 -15.59
CA THR A 418 27.26 7.16 -16.62
C THR A 418 26.44 6.80 -17.86
N ASP A 419 25.33 6.10 -17.67
CA ASP A 419 24.43 5.69 -18.75
C ASP A 419 23.83 6.91 -19.45
N TYR A 420 23.36 7.90 -18.68
CA TYR A 420 22.78 9.12 -19.23
C TYR A 420 23.81 9.93 -20.03
N ALA A 421 25.03 10.06 -19.52
CA ALA A 421 26.11 10.76 -20.23
C ALA A 421 26.47 10.08 -21.57
N ALA A 422 26.43 8.75 -21.61
CA ALA A 422 26.70 7.99 -22.83
C ALA A 422 25.67 8.26 -23.95
N GLU A 423 24.40 8.51 -23.61
CA GLU A 423 23.33 8.78 -24.58
C GLU A 423 23.09 10.28 -24.85
N HIS A 424 23.66 11.18 -24.06
CA HIS A 424 23.35 12.61 -24.10
C HIS A 424 24.57 13.54 -24.20
N ASP A 425 25.58 13.16 -24.96
CA ASP A 425 26.81 13.95 -25.24
C ASP A 425 27.58 14.34 -23.97
N GLY A 426 27.64 13.47 -22.97
CA GLY A 426 28.33 13.73 -21.71
C GLY A 426 27.58 14.64 -20.73
N ARG A 427 26.31 14.98 -20.99
CA ARG A 427 25.48 15.77 -20.06
C ARG A 427 25.10 14.96 -18.82
N HIS A 428 24.75 15.68 -17.75
CA HIS A 428 24.14 15.09 -16.55
C HIS A 428 22.62 15.29 -16.54
N PRO A 429 21.85 14.32 -16.01
CA PRO A 429 20.41 14.49 -15.82
C PRO A 429 20.11 15.46 -14.67
N TYR A 430 18.92 16.07 -14.71
CA TYR A 430 18.42 16.85 -13.57
C TYR A 430 18.05 15.92 -12.41
N ILE A 431 18.34 16.38 -11.18
CA ILE A 431 18.02 15.70 -9.93
C ILE A 431 17.37 16.72 -8.99
N ASN A 432 16.28 16.33 -8.35
CA ASN A 432 15.57 17.13 -7.36
C ASN A 432 16.54 17.59 -6.24
N PRO A 433 16.28 18.74 -5.61
CA PRO A 433 17.16 19.28 -4.57
C PRO A 433 17.46 18.30 -3.42
N GLY A 434 16.45 17.57 -2.93
CA GLY A 434 16.58 16.62 -1.83
C GLY A 434 17.65 15.54 -2.05
N PRO A 435 17.49 14.64 -3.05
CA PRO A 435 18.50 13.62 -3.35
C PRO A 435 19.88 14.22 -3.63
N ARG A 436 19.95 15.31 -4.41
CA ARG A 436 21.21 15.95 -4.79
C ARG A 436 22.01 16.44 -3.59
N VAL A 437 21.37 17.14 -2.65
CA VAL A 437 22.03 17.66 -1.44
C VAL A 437 22.49 16.52 -0.54
N ARG A 438 21.67 15.49 -0.38
CA ARG A 438 22.02 14.34 0.48
C ARG A 438 23.21 13.56 -0.06
N TRP A 439 23.22 13.25 -1.36
CA TRP A 439 24.34 12.55 -1.98
C TRP A 439 25.65 13.34 -1.82
N ALA A 440 25.64 14.65 -2.08
CA ALA A 440 26.80 15.52 -1.88
C ALA A 440 27.29 15.49 -0.43
N TRP A 441 26.38 15.69 0.53
CA TRP A 441 26.68 15.63 1.96
C TRP A 441 27.34 14.31 2.35
N GLY A 442 26.83 13.18 1.87
CA GLY A 442 27.40 11.86 2.18
C GLY A 442 28.84 11.70 1.69
N GLN A 443 29.16 12.22 0.51
CA GLN A 443 30.53 12.18 -0.02
C GLN A 443 31.47 13.10 0.77
N GLU A 444 30.99 14.28 1.18
CA GLU A 444 31.75 15.25 1.96
C GLU A 444 31.97 14.81 3.42
N ASN A 445 31.11 13.94 3.95
CA ASN A 445 31.12 13.49 5.35
C ASN A 445 31.65 12.06 5.52
N GLY A 446 32.79 11.78 4.88
CA GLY A 446 33.55 10.54 5.09
C GLY A 446 33.27 9.42 4.08
N GLY A 447 32.33 9.62 3.15
CA GLY A 447 32.06 8.70 2.03
C GLY A 447 32.01 7.24 2.49
N ASP A 448 32.82 6.40 1.87
CA ASP A 448 32.89 4.96 2.12
C ASP A 448 33.23 4.63 3.57
N THR A 449 34.22 5.33 4.14
CA THR A 449 34.61 5.14 5.54
C THR A 449 33.46 5.49 6.48
N GLY A 450 32.75 6.58 6.19
CA GLY A 450 31.55 6.98 6.93
C GLY A 450 30.43 5.96 6.82
N TYR A 451 30.22 5.39 5.63
CA TYR A 451 29.24 4.32 5.40
C TYR A 451 29.57 3.07 6.23
N GLU A 452 30.83 2.61 6.23
CA GLU A 452 31.25 1.44 7.01
C GLU A 452 31.09 1.66 8.52
N MET A 453 31.39 2.86 9.01
CA MET A 453 31.14 3.24 10.41
C MET A 453 29.65 3.22 10.73
N ALA A 454 28.81 3.78 9.85
CA ALA A 454 27.37 3.81 10.03
C ALA A 454 26.76 2.40 10.01
N LEU A 455 27.28 1.50 9.17
CA LEU A 455 26.86 0.10 9.14
C LEU A 455 27.17 -0.61 10.46
N ARG A 456 28.37 -0.37 11.03
CA ARG A 456 28.72 -0.88 12.36
C ARG A 456 27.80 -0.32 13.44
N ASN A 457 27.56 0.99 13.45
CA ASN A 457 26.69 1.63 14.44
C ASN A 457 25.25 1.08 14.38
N LYS A 458 24.72 0.87 13.18
CA LYS A 458 23.41 0.22 12.97
C LYS A 458 23.40 -1.19 13.56
N THR A 459 24.43 -2.00 13.29
CA THR A 459 24.54 -3.37 13.81
C THR A 459 24.60 -3.38 15.34
N ILE A 460 25.40 -2.51 15.95
CA ILE A 460 25.48 -2.36 17.43
C ILE A 460 24.08 -2.06 17.99
N PHE A 461 23.35 -1.10 17.42
CA PHE A 461 22.00 -0.77 17.88
C PHE A 461 21.02 -1.92 17.70
N LYS A 462 21.03 -2.59 16.54
CA LYS A 462 20.19 -3.74 16.27
C LYS A 462 20.40 -4.84 17.32
N ASP A 463 21.64 -5.23 17.54
CA ASP A 463 21.96 -6.36 18.42
C ASP A 463 21.63 -6.01 19.88
N TRP A 464 21.81 -4.75 20.29
CA TRP A 464 21.31 -4.25 21.56
C TRP A 464 19.78 -4.32 21.65
N TRP A 465 19.05 -3.87 20.62
CA TRP A 465 17.58 -3.85 20.60
C TRP A 465 16.98 -5.26 20.76
N GLU A 466 17.60 -6.25 20.11
CA GLU A 466 17.17 -7.65 20.13
C GLU A 466 17.54 -8.40 21.42
N SER A 467 18.42 -7.84 22.26
CA SER A 467 18.94 -8.52 23.46
C SER A 467 18.64 -7.81 24.78
N GLN A 468 18.89 -6.50 24.86
CA GLN A 468 18.74 -5.69 26.09
C GLN A 468 17.68 -4.59 25.97
N GLY A 469 17.34 -4.23 24.73
CA GLY A 469 16.26 -3.30 24.39
C GLY A 469 14.88 -3.94 24.46
N TYR A 470 13.94 -3.42 23.68
CA TYR A 470 12.52 -3.81 23.74
C TYR A 470 12.07 -4.74 22.60
N GLY A 471 13.01 -5.22 21.79
CA GLY A 471 12.75 -6.09 20.63
C GLY A 471 13.12 -7.56 20.83
N VAL A 472 13.13 -8.03 22.07
CA VAL A 472 13.52 -9.41 22.40
C VAL A 472 12.47 -10.40 21.89
N HIS A 473 12.93 -11.45 21.19
CA HIS A 473 12.08 -12.51 20.68
C HIS A 473 11.63 -13.45 21.81
N ASN A 474 10.41 -13.98 21.69
CA ASN A 474 9.84 -14.97 22.61
C ASN A 474 9.28 -16.16 21.83
N GLU A 475 9.63 -17.39 22.22
CA GLU A 475 9.22 -18.59 21.47
C GLU A 475 7.71 -18.86 21.52
N ASP A 476 7.02 -18.45 22.59
CA ASP A 476 5.59 -18.68 22.78
C ASP A 476 4.72 -17.58 22.17
N THR A 477 5.20 -16.33 22.17
CA THR A 477 4.42 -15.13 21.77
C THR A 477 5.03 -14.35 20.60
N CYS A 478 6.08 -14.87 19.98
CA CYS A 478 6.97 -14.23 19.01
C CYS A 478 7.79 -13.07 19.58
N SER A 479 7.17 -12.15 20.30
CA SER A 479 7.80 -10.97 20.90
C SER A 479 7.57 -10.98 22.40
N GLU A 480 8.53 -10.52 23.20
CA GLU A 480 8.32 -10.35 24.65
C GLU A 480 7.27 -9.27 24.96
N GLY A 481 7.25 -8.21 24.15
CA GLY A 481 6.29 -7.13 24.26
C GLY A 481 5.97 -6.47 22.93
N ILE A 482 4.97 -5.60 22.93
CA ILE A 482 4.68 -4.67 21.84
C ILE A 482 5.16 -3.29 22.29
N TYR A 483 6.02 -2.64 21.51
CA TYR A 483 6.44 -1.26 21.74
C TYR A 483 5.53 -0.32 20.95
N ILE A 484 4.98 0.69 21.63
CA ILE A 484 4.03 1.64 21.05
C ILE A 484 4.52 3.08 21.16
N TYR A 485 4.26 3.85 20.10
CA TYR A 485 4.53 5.29 20.05
C TYR A 485 3.56 5.97 19.08
N PRO A 486 3.12 7.22 19.32
CA PRO A 486 2.32 7.95 18.36
C PRO A 486 3.14 8.28 17.11
N TYR A 487 2.54 8.10 15.95
CA TYR A 487 3.18 8.49 14.68
C TYR A 487 2.71 9.86 14.21
N SER A 488 1.40 10.14 14.31
CA SER A 488 0.79 11.43 14.02
C SER A 488 -0.13 11.83 15.15
N THR A 489 -0.08 13.10 15.54
CA THR A 489 -1.00 13.71 16.51
C THR A 489 -1.91 14.74 15.84
N GLY A 490 -2.15 14.60 14.54
CA GLY A 490 -3.01 15.48 13.75
C GLY A 490 -2.44 16.87 13.45
N LYS A 491 -1.11 16.98 13.32
CA LYS A 491 -0.47 18.23 12.91
C LYS A 491 -0.69 18.49 11.42
N THR A 492 -0.90 19.75 11.06
CA THR A 492 -1.00 20.18 9.66
C THR A 492 0.38 20.35 9.04
N HIS A 493 0.47 20.01 7.76
CA HIS A 493 1.66 20.12 6.94
C HIS A 493 1.24 20.60 5.56
N TYR A 494 0.95 21.89 5.44
CA TYR A 494 0.45 22.50 4.22
C TYR A 494 1.39 22.37 3.03
N ARG A 495 0.84 21.94 1.88
CA ARG A 495 1.60 21.76 0.64
C ARG A 495 1.94 23.07 -0.07
N ASP A 496 1.28 24.16 0.25
CA ASP A 496 1.46 25.49 -0.34
C ASP A 496 2.46 26.37 0.43
N VAL A 497 3.13 25.81 1.44
CA VAL A 497 4.21 26.48 2.16
C VAL A 497 5.53 26.29 1.41
N TYR A 498 6.00 27.36 0.76
CA TYR A 498 7.30 27.39 0.10
C TYR A 498 8.44 27.40 1.12
N THR A 499 9.31 26.39 1.05
CA THR A 499 10.48 26.26 1.92
C THR A 499 11.74 26.10 1.07
N SER A 500 12.88 26.47 1.64
CA SER A 500 14.18 26.14 1.03
C SER A 500 14.39 24.62 1.08
N ALA A 501 14.99 24.08 0.02
CA ALA A 501 15.42 22.68 0.01
C ALA A 501 16.28 22.37 1.26
N PRO A 502 16.12 21.19 1.89
CA PRO A 502 16.88 20.84 3.09
C PRO A 502 18.39 20.95 2.83
N PRO A 503 19.17 21.62 3.68
CA PRO A 503 20.61 21.77 3.48
C PRO A 503 21.40 20.49 3.79
N GLU A 504 20.78 19.52 4.46
CA GLU A 504 21.42 18.29 4.93
C GLU A 504 20.42 17.11 4.99
N PRO A 505 20.91 15.85 5.00
CA PRO A 505 20.06 14.69 5.26
C PRO A 505 19.46 14.69 6.67
N PRO A 506 18.34 13.98 6.89
CA PRO A 506 17.74 13.89 8.21
C PRO A 506 18.62 13.06 9.16
N MET A 507 19.07 13.69 10.23
CA MET A 507 19.92 13.10 11.28
C MET A 507 19.13 12.86 12.57
N GLY A 508 19.81 12.30 13.57
CA GLY A 508 19.29 12.09 14.91
C GLY A 508 18.50 10.81 15.10
N PHE A 509 18.10 10.58 16.35
CA PHE A 509 17.35 9.42 16.80
C PHE A 509 16.00 9.83 17.39
N LYS A 510 14.98 9.02 17.11
CA LYS A 510 13.61 9.12 17.64
C LYS A 510 12.92 7.76 17.46
N ASP A 511 11.77 7.53 18.09
CA ASP A 511 11.07 6.23 18.04
C ASP A 511 10.80 5.75 16.61
N GLY A 512 10.41 6.65 15.71
CA GLY A 512 10.25 6.35 14.28
C GLY A 512 11.52 5.84 13.57
N ARG A 513 12.71 5.91 14.18
CA ARG A 513 13.96 5.33 13.65
C ARG A 513 14.28 3.95 14.22
N ILE A 514 13.61 3.50 15.28
CA ILE A 514 13.82 2.19 15.91
C ILE A 514 13.68 1.10 14.86
N ALA A 515 12.53 1.06 14.17
CA ALA A 515 12.26 0.07 13.14
C ALA A 515 13.38 0.07 12.10
N THR A 516 13.70 1.25 11.53
CA THR A 516 14.77 1.42 10.53
C THR A 516 16.10 0.83 10.99
N MET A 517 16.56 1.16 12.19
CA MET A 517 17.90 0.77 12.65
C MET A 517 17.95 -0.69 13.10
N ALA A 518 16.96 -1.14 13.87
CA ALA A 518 16.89 -2.50 14.39
C ALA A 518 16.36 -3.52 13.35
N GLY A 519 15.77 -3.08 12.24
CA GLY A 519 15.22 -3.98 11.23
C GLY A 519 14.01 -4.78 11.69
N VAL A 520 13.24 -4.25 12.65
CA VAL A 520 12.04 -4.84 13.24
C VAL A 520 10.74 -4.41 12.52
N PRO A 521 9.64 -5.18 12.61
CA PRO A 521 8.38 -4.79 12.00
C PRO A 521 7.71 -3.65 12.78
N ASP A 522 7.05 -2.74 12.05
CA ASP A 522 6.33 -1.58 12.58
C ASP A 522 5.07 -1.35 11.74
N VAL A 523 3.91 -1.39 12.39
CA VAL A 523 2.61 -1.18 11.76
C VAL A 523 2.01 0.11 12.29
N VAL A 524 1.77 1.07 11.39
CA VAL A 524 0.98 2.26 11.69
C VAL A 524 -0.49 1.90 11.61
N VAL A 525 -1.22 2.25 12.66
CA VAL A 525 -2.67 2.06 12.78
C VAL A 525 -3.36 3.41 12.98
N PRO A 526 -4.49 3.66 12.29
CA PRO A 526 -5.32 4.83 12.56
C PRO A 526 -6.01 4.72 13.92
N VAL A 527 -6.06 5.84 14.66
CA VAL A 527 -6.58 5.90 16.02
C VAL A 527 -7.76 6.84 16.13
N GLY A 528 -7.74 7.96 15.39
CA GLY A 528 -8.76 8.98 15.48
C GLY A 528 -8.47 10.13 14.54
N GLU A 529 -9.18 11.23 14.71
CA GLU A 529 -8.93 12.49 14.02
C GLU A 529 -9.15 13.64 14.99
N VAL A 530 -8.38 14.72 14.80
CA VAL A 530 -8.50 15.94 15.62
C VAL A 530 -8.83 17.12 14.75
N SER A 531 -9.62 18.03 15.30
CA SER A 531 -10.04 19.22 14.57
C SER A 531 -8.92 20.25 14.45
N TYR A 532 -8.89 20.99 13.34
CA TYR A 532 -8.04 22.17 13.17
C TYR A 532 -8.77 23.25 12.37
N ALA A 533 -8.39 24.50 12.57
CA ALA A 533 -8.86 25.61 11.75
C ALA A 533 -8.04 25.65 10.46
N SER A 534 -8.63 25.28 9.32
CA SER A 534 -7.93 25.28 8.05
C SER A 534 -7.68 26.70 7.55
N THR A 535 -6.44 26.99 7.17
CA THR A 535 -6.07 28.23 6.48
C THR A 535 -6.44 28.24 4.99
N VAL A 536 -6.84 27.09 4.44
CA VAL A 536 -7.20 26.91 3.03
C VAL A 536 -8.71 26.93 2.85
N SER A 537 -9.44 26.05 3.56
CA SER A 537 -10.91 26.00 3.45
C SER A 537 -11.62 27.05 4.30
N LEU A 538 -10.90 27.69 5.23
CA LEU A 538 -11.43 28.65 6.22
C LEU A 538 -12.55 28.05 7.09
N ARG A 539 -12.51 26.72 7.28
CA ARG A 539 -13.44 25.95 8.09
C ARG A 539 -12.69 25.06 9.07
N THR A 540 -13.42 24.52 10.03
CA THR A 540 -12.92 23.41 10.84
C THR A 540 -12.82 22.17 9.97
N GLU A 541 -11.61 21.64 9.86
CA GLU A 541 -11.27 20.40 9.17
C GLU A 541 -10.63 19.43 10.17
N TYR A 542 -10.30 18.21 9.74
CA TYR A 542 -9.82 17.16 10.63
C TYR A 542 -8.56 16.50 10.09
N MET A 543 -7.60 16.25 10.98
CA MET A 543 -6.35 15.55 10.66
C MET A 543 -6.24 14.22 11.38
N PRO A 544 -5.70 13.18 10.71
CA PRO A 544 -5.47 11.88 11.32
C PRO A 544 -4.57 11.90 12.57
N VAL A 545 -4.99 11.15 13.57
CA VAL A 545 -4.17 10.67 14.70
C VAL A 545 -3.89 9.19 14.49
N THR A 546 -2.62 8.80 14.60
CA THR A 546 -2.17 7.43 14.31
C THR A 546 -1.10 7.00 15.29
N MET A 547 -1.02 5.69 15.54
CA MET A 547 -0.04 5.07 16.43
C MET A 547 0.74 3.98 15.71
N SER A 548 1.98 3.76 16.11
CA SER A 548 2.80 2.64 15.64
C SER A 548 2.81 1.52 16.67
N LEU A 549 2.70 0.28 16.19
CA LEU A 549 2.89 -0.95 16.94
C LEU A 549 4.17 -1.63 16.43
N VAL A 550 5.13 -1.89 17.32
CA VAL A 550 6.42 -2.50 16.98
C VAL A 550 6.59 -3.80 17.75
N ALA A 551 7.07 -4.84 17.08
CA ALA A 551 7.36 -6.14 17.69
C ALA A 551 8.83 -6.55 17.46
N ALA A 552 9.25 -7.67 18.02
CA ALA A 552 10.56 -8.27 17.72
C ALA A 552 10.72 -8.59 16.22
N ARG A 553 11.96 -8.64 15.75
CA ARG A 553 12.28 -8.99 14.36
C ARG A 553 11.75 -10.39 14.03
N GLY A 554 11.14 -10.53 12.86
CA GLY A 554 10.48 -11.77 12.40
C GLY A 554 9.06 -11.98 12.93
N CYS A 555 8.50 -11.02 13.68
CA CYS A 555 7.14 -11.11 14.22
C CYS A 555 6.07 -10.40 13.40
N ASP A 556 6.35 -10.18 12.12
CA ASP A 556 5.49 -9.50 11.14
C ASP A 556 4.07 -10.06 11.10
N LEU A 557 3.95 -11.39 10.90
CA LEU A 557 2.65 -12.06 10.79
C LEU A 557 1.89 -12.11 12.13
N MET A 558 2.62 -12.20 13.26
CA MET A 558 2.01 -12.09 14.59
C MET A 558 1.41 -10.70 14.78
N LEU A 559 2.16 -9.66 14.45
CA LEU A 559 1.75 -8.26 14.57
C LEU A 559 0.56 -7.93 13.64
N ALA A 560 0.58 -8.46 12.42
CA ALA A 560 -0.53 -8.34 11.47
C ALA A 560 -1.81 -9.02 12.02
N SER A 561 -1.68 -10.24 12.53
CA SER A 561 -2.79 -10.96 13.16
C SER A 561 -3.32 -10.26 14.41
N LEU A 562 -2.44 -9.64 15.21
CA LEU A 562 -2.83 -8.82 16.37
C LEU A 562 -3.69 -7.63 15.91
N GLY A 563 -3.25 -6.88 14.89
CA GLY A 563 -4.01 -5.75 14.34
C GLY A 563 -5.43 -6.16 13.91
N ARG A 564 -5.55 -7.24 13.12
CA ARG A 564 -6.86 -7.79 12.72
C ARG A 564 -7.74 -8.16 13.91
N ASN A 565 -7.17 -8.72 14.97
CA ASN A 565 -7.94 -9.12 16.15
C ASN A 565 -8.32 -7.94 17.05
N LEU A 566 -7.50 -6.89 17.11
CA LEU A 566 -7.85 -5.62 17.74
C LEU A 566 -9.01 -4.93 17.00
N GLU A 567 -9.03 -4.99 15.67
CA GLU A 567 -10.15 -4.50 14.85
C GLU A 567 -11.44 -5.29 15.10
N LYS A 568 -11.37 -6.64 15.13
CA LYS A 568 -12.51 -7.49 15.51
C LYS A 568 -13.04 -7.22 16.92
N ALA A 569 -12.16 -6.79 17.83
CA ALA A 569 -12.52 -6.39 19.19
C ALA A 569 -13.08 -4.95 19.28
N GLY A 570 -13.13 -4.21 18.16
CA GLY A 570 -13.60 -2.83 18.11
C GLY A 570 -12.62 -1.78 18.63
N ILE A 571 -11.37 -2.17 18.90
CA ILE A 571 -10.30 -1.28 19.40
C ILE A 571 -9.67 -0.49 18.25
N LEU A 572 -9.47 -1.15 17.11
CA LEU A 572 -9.10 -0.52 15.84
C LEU A 572 -10.32 -0.53 14.90
N LYS A 573 -10.31 0.34 13.89
CA LYS A 573 -11.45 0.50 12.96
C LYS A 573 -10.96 0.63 11.52
N ALA A 574 -11.75 0.12 10.58
CA ALA A 574 -11.58 0.44 9.17
C ALA A 574 -11.79 1.94 8.95
N VAL A 575 -11.10 2.52 7.96
CA VAL A 575 -11.20 3.93 7.60
C VAL A 575 -11.82 4.14 6.23
N GLY A 576 -12.57 5.23 6.08
CA GLY A 576 -13.15 5.67 4.82
C GLY A 576 -12.13 6.40 3.92
N THR A 577 -12.59 6.71 2.71
CA THR A 577 -11.85 7.53 1.74
C THR A 577 -12.29 9.00 1.80
N GLY A 578 -11.48 9.92 1.28
CA GLY A 578 -11.82 11.33 1.20
C GLY A 578 -11.34 12.15 2.41
N SER A 579 -12.00 13.27 2.70
CA SER A 579 -11.54 14.27 3.67
C SER A 579 -11.54 13.80 5.13
N ARG A 580 -12.37 12.83 5.47
CA ARG A 580 -12.53 12.29 6.83
C ARG A 580 -12.17 10.81 6.88
N MET A 581 -11.64 10.37 8.01
CA MET A 581 -11.34 8.95 8.22
C MET A 581 -12.57 8.12 8.56
N TYR A 582 -13.56 8.75 9.19
CA TYR A 582 -14.79 8.11 9.65
C TYR A 582 -15.98 8.96 9.21
N ASP A 583 -17.07 8.29 8.82
CA ASP A 583 -18.33 8.91 8.38
C ASP A 583 -19.13 9.54 9.53
#